data_AF-F5VTS6-F1
#
_entry.id   AF-F5VTS6-F1
#
_cell.length_a   1.000
_cell.length_b   1.000
_cell.length_c   1.000
_cell.angle_alpha   90.00
_cell.angle_beta   90.00
_cell.angle_gamma   90.00
#
_symmetry.space_group_name_H-M   'P 1'
#
loop_
_entity.id
_entity.type
_entity.pdbx_description
1 polymer ?
#
loop_
_entity_poly.entity_id
_entity_poly.type
_entity_poly.pdbx_seq_one_letter_code
_entity_poly.pdbx_strand_id
1 'polypeptide(L)'
;MGAYSYNACRLPYHLSQSQDERSQKVVQKMMNFFMKEQRIYAGYDLNGSALNQYQAGSFLAPITYASEKGEGYLKLLQQNKYIFTQDLPIESYYDATMITMIALELF
;
A
#
# COMPACT_ATOMS: atom_id res chain seq x y z
N MET A 1 1.70 16.01 15.34
CA MET A 1 1.80 14.53 15.39
C MET A 1 1.86 14.00 13.96
N GLY A 2 2.64 12.94 13.72
CA GLY A 2 2.76 12.31 12.40
C GLY A 2 1.63 11.30 12.13
N ALA A 3 1.39 11.00 10.86
CA ALA A 3 0.40 10.02 10.41
C ALA A 3 0.90 9.31 9.13
N TYR A 4 0.37 8.11 8.88
CA TYR A 4 0.52 7.44 7.59
C TYR A 4 -0.47 8.07 6.60
N SER A 5 -0.05 9.16 5.94
CA SER A 5 -0.86 9.93 4.98
C SER A 5 -0.27 9.87 3.56
N TYR A 6 -0.75 10.69 2.62
CA TYR A 6 -0.41 10.63 1.18
C TYR A 6 1.09 10.64 0.86
N ASN A 7 1.93 11.27 1.69
CA ASN A 7 3.37 11.20 1.48
C ASN A 7 3.95 9.84 1.90
N ALA A 8 3.46 9.30 3.01
CA ALA A 8 3.93 8.06 3.62
C ALA A 8 3.37 6.82 2.92
N CYS A 9 2.30 6.95 2.12
CA CYS A 9 1.67 5.82 1.43
C CYS A 9 2.62 5.05 0.48
N ARG A 10 3.73 5.67 0.07
CA ARG A 10 4.79 5.06 -0.76
C ARG A 10 5.76 4.17 0.02
N LEU A 11 5.75 4.22 1.36
CA LEU A 11 6.69 3.48 2.20
C LEU A 11 6.64 1.96 1.98
N PRO A 12 5.49 1.28 1.85
CA PRO A 12 5.48 -0.15 1.55
C PRO A 12 6.27 -0.50 0.29
N TYR A 13 6.13 0.29 -0.79
CA TYR A 13 6.88 0.10 -2.04
C TYR A 13 8.38 0.31 -1.85
N HIS A 14 8.81 1.42 -1.22
CA HIS A 14 10.24 1.69 -1.06
C HIS A 14 10.93 0.75 -0.05
N LEU A 15 10.28 0.46 1.07
CA LEU A 15 10.87 -0.37 2.12
C LEU A 15 10.98 -1.84 1.71
N SER A 16 10.03 -2.36 0.93
CA SER A 16 10.09 -3.75 0.43
C SER A 16 11.24 -3.99 -0.55
N GLN A 17 11.76 -2.95 -1.20
CA GLN A 17 12.92 -3.03 -2.11
C GLN A 17 14.27 -2.94 -1.38
N SER A 18 14.28 -2.48 -0.13
CA SER A 18 15.50 -2.28 0.64
C SER A 18 15.99 -3.61 1.22
N GLN A 19 17.28 -3.91 1.13
CA GLN A 19 17.87 -5.09 1.81
C GLN A 19 18.20 -4.83 3.30
N ASP A 20 18.06 -3.59 3.77
CA ASP A 20 18.33 -3.24 5.17
C ASP A 20 17.34 -3.91 6.13
N GLU A 21 17.85 -4.59 7.15
CA GLU A 21 17.02 -5.31 8.12
C GLU A 21 16.01 -4.43 8.85
N ARG A 22 16.34 -3.17 9.12
CA ARG A 22 15.41 -2.26 9.80
C ARG A 22 14.25 -1.94 8.87
N SER A 23 14.52 -1.67 7.60
CA SER A 23 13.52 -1.47 6.55
C SER A 23 12.58 -2.67 6.44
N GLN A 24 13.15 -3.88 6.42
CA GLN A 24 12.38 -5.13 6.37
C GLN A 24 11.48 -5.32 7.60
N LYS A 25 11.99 -5.05 8.82
CA LYS A 25 11.19 -5.09 10.05
C LYS A 25 10.04 -4.07 10.04
N VAL A 26 10.25 -2.89 9.46
CA VAL A 26 9.21 -1.85 9.38
C VAL A 26 8.13 -2.26 8.39
N VAL A 27 8.47 -2.65 7.17
CA VAL A 27 7.46 -3.05 6.17
C VAL A 27 6.69 -4.27 6.66
N GLN A 28 7.34 -5.26 7.28
CA GLN A 28 6.65 -6.41 7.84
C GLN A 28 5.60 -6.02 8.91
N LYS A 29 5.92 -5.05 9.79
CA LYS A 29 4.94 -4.52 10.76
C LYS A 29 3.76 -3.85 10.07
N MET A 30 4.00 -3.07 9.01
CA MET A 30 2.94 -2.42 8.22
C MET A 30 2.05 -3.46 7.54
N MET A 31 2.63 -4.46 6.88
CA MET A 31 1.87 -5.52 6.20
C MET A 31 1.07 -6.36 7.19
N ASN A 32 1.62 -6.66 8.36
CA ASN A 32 0.90 -7.36 9.43
C ASN A 32 -0.27 -6.55 10.01
N PHE A 33 -0.18 -5.22 10.01
CA PHE A 33 -1.30 -4.35 10.34
C PHE A 33 -2.37 -4.44 9.26
N PHE A 34 -2.02 -4.20 7.99
CA PHE A 34 -2.98 -4.21 6.88
C PHE A 34 -3.67 -5.57 6.66
N MET A 35 -3.01 -6.68 7.00
CA MET A 35 -3.62 -8.02 6.97
C MET A 35 -4.83 -8.18 7.90
N LYS A 36 -4.86 -7.42 9.00
CA LYS A 36 -5.95 -7.44 10.00
C LYS A 36 -7.12 -6.57 9.59
N GLU A 37 -6.87 -5.55 8.78
CA GLU A 37 -7.89 -4.63 8.29
C GLU A 37 -8.84 -5.37 7.33
N GLN A 38 -10.14 -5.18 7.50
CA GLN A 38 -11.13 -5.68 6.54
C GLN A 38 -11.07 -4.87 5.23
N ARG A 39 -10.75 -3.58 5.34
CA ARG A 39 -10.64 -2.63 4.25
C ARG A 39 -9.55 -1.62 4.56
N ILE A 40 -8.68 -1.34 3.58
CA ILE A 40 -7.60 -0.37 3.74
C ILE A 40 -8.07 1.01 3.30
N TYR A 41 -7.97 1.99 4.18
CA TYR A 41 -8.37 3.38 3.93
C TYR A 41 -7.20 4.29 3.55
N ALA A 42 -7.52 5.45 2.97
CA ALA A 42 -6.58 6.49 2.59
C ALA A 42 -6.02 7.25 3.80
N GLY A 43 -5.35 6.53 4.70
CA GLY A 43 -4.55 7.09 5.78
C GLY A 43 -4.95 6.64 7.17
N TYR A 44 -3.95 6.56 8.04
CA TYR A 44 -4.05 6.07 9.41
C TYR A 44 -3.22 6.94 10.35
N ASP A 45 -3.68 7.13 11.58
CA ASP A 45 -2.80 7.59 12.65
C ASP A 45 -1.75 6.50 12.99
N LEU A 46 -0.75 6.85 13.80
CA LEU A 46 0.32 5.89 14.17
C LEU A 46 -0.13 4.83 15.18
N ASN A 47 -1.36 4.93 15.71
CA ASN A 47 -1.99 3.90 16.52
C ASN A 47 -2.81 2.91 15.66
N GLY A 48 -2.96 3.18 14.36
CA GLY A 48 -3.70 2.35 13.41
C GLY A 48 -5.17 2.74 13.25
N SER A 49 -5.61 3.90 13.77
CA SER A 49 -6.97 4.39 13.54
C SER A 49 -7.08 5.03 12.16
N ALA A 50 -8.07 4.64 11.37
CA ALA A 50 -8.32 5.22 10.06
C ALA A 50 -8.65 6.72 10.18
N LEU A 51 -7.96 7.54 9.40
CA LEU A 51 -8.21 8.99 9.33
C LEU A 51 -9.33 9.34 8.34
N ASN A 52 -9.59 8.44 7.40
CA ASN A 52 -10.57 8.60 6.32
C ASN A 52 -11.43 7.33 6.20
N GLN A 53 -12.58 7.46 5.54
CA GLN A 53 -13.51 6.35 5.29
C GLN A 53 -13.58 5.94 3.80
N TYR A 54 -12.66 6.46 2.99
CA TYR A 54 -12.52 6.12 1.57
C TYR A 54 -11.15 5.47 1.28
N GLN A 55 -11.05 4.75 0.17
CA GLN A 55 -9.79 4.15 -0.30
C GLN A 55 -9.19 4.99 -1.42
N ALA A 56 -7.88 4.90 -1.61
CA ALA A 56 -7.18 5.58 -2.69
C ALA A 56 -6.13 4.65 -3.31
N GLY A 57 -6.02 4.69 -4.63
CA GLY A 57 -5.09 3.85 -5.40
C GLY A 57 -3.64 4.01 -4.98
N SER A 58 -3.25 5.24 -4.61
CA SER A 58 -1.91 5.58 -4.12
C SER A 58 -1.54 4.90 -2.81
N PHE A 59 -2.52 4.42 -2.05
CA PHE A 59 -2.29 3.61 -0.84
C PHE A 59 -2.31 2.12 -1.16
N LEU A 60 -3.29 1.67 -1.95
CA LEU A 60 -3.47 0.25 -2.24
C LEU A 60 -2.37 -0.31 -3.14
N ALA A 61 -1.88 0.45 -4.12
CA ALA A 61 -0.84 -0.04 -5.04
C ALA A 61 0.48 -0.35 -4.34
N PRO A 62 1.08 0.54 -3.51
CA PRO A 62 2.29 0.23 -2.75
C PRO A 62 2.14 -0.97 -1.81
N ILE A 63 0.97 -1.10 -1.16
CA ILE A 63 0.67 -2.23 -0.28
C ILE A 63 0.58 -3.52 -1.09
N THR A 64 -0.02 -3.48 -2.28
CA THR A 64 -0.13 -4.66 -3.15
C THR A 64 1.24 -5.14 -3.62
N TYR A 65 2.13 -4.22 -4.01
CA TYR A 65 3.52 -4.53 -4.34
C TYR A 65 4.26 -5.20 -3.17
N ALA A 66 4.20 -4.59 -1.98
CA ALA A 66 4.84 -5.14 -0.80
C ALA A 66 4.26 -6.51 -0.38
N SER A 67 2.98 -6.75 -0.68
CA SER A 67 2.32 -8.05 -0.43
C SER A 67 2.78 -9.14 -1.39
N GLU A 68 3.13 -8.77 -2.63
CA GLU A 68 3.69 -9.70 -3.62
C GLU A 68 5.14 -10.08 -3.28
N LYS A 69 5.95 -9.10 -2.85
CA LYS A 69 7.35 -9.34 -2.47
C LYS A 69 7.54 -10.06 -1.14
N GLY A 70 6.56 -9.98 -0.24
CA GLY A 70 6.63 -10.58 1.10
C GLY A 70 5.96 -11.94 1.22
N GLU A 71 6.49 -12.81 2.07
CA GLU A 71 5.87 -14.11 2.38
C GLU A 71 4.67 -13.96 3.33
N GLY A 72 3.61 -14.75 3.09
CA GLY A 72 2.45 -14.83 3.99
C GLY A 72 1.36 -13.77 3.75
N TYR A 73 1.50 -12.90 2.74
CA TYR A 73 0.56 -11.81 2.46
C TYR A 73 -0.40 -12.06 1.28
N LEU A 74 -0.58 -13.32 0.87
CA LEU A 74 -1.43 -13.69 -0.28
C LEU A 74 -2.86 -13.15 -0.16
N LYS A 75 -3.47 -13.21 1.04
CA LYS A 75 -4.81 -12.65 1.27
C LYS A 75 -4.85 -11.16 0.90
N LEU A 76 -3.90 -10.38 1.39
CA LEU A 76 -3.83 -8.94 1.18
C LEU A 76 -3.52 -8.60 -0.28
N LEU A 77 -2.67 -9.38 -0.94
CA LEU A 77 -2.41 -9.27 -2.37
C LEU A 77 -3.72 -9.47 -3.17
N GLN A 78 -4.44 -10.57 -2.92
CA GLN A 78 -5.68 -10.87 -3.64
C GLN A 78 -6.78 -9.83 -3.40
N GLN A 79 -6.90 -9.32 -2.17
CA GLN A 79 -7.88 -8.29 -1.82
C GLN A 79 -7.68 -6.98 -2.57
N ASN A 80 -6.44 -6.63 -2.94
CA ASN A 80 -6.12 -5.31 -3.51
C ASN A 80 -5.73 -5.34 -4.99
N LYS A 81 -5.43 -6.52 -5.58
CA LYS A 81 -4.99 -6.64 -6.98
C LYS A 81 -5.99 -6.07 -8.00
N TYR A 82 -7.28 -5.96 -7.65
CA TYR A 82 -8.33 -5.41 -8.51
C TYR A 82 -8.01 -4.00 -9.04
N ILE A 83 -7.23 -3.20 -8.30
CA ILE A 83 -6.89 -1.82 -8.67
C ILE A 83 -6.12 -1.74 -10.00
N PHE A 84 -5.42 -2.82 -10.39
CA PHE A 84 -4.64 -2.87 -11.63
C PHE A 84 -5.46 -3.34 -12.84
N THR A 85 -6.70 -3.77 -12.61
CA THR A 85 -7.62 -4.24 -13.67
C THR A 85 -8.75 -3.25 -13.95
N GLN A 86 -8.79 -2.13 -13.23
CA GLN A 86 -9.75 -1.05 -13.43
C GLN A 86 -9.15 0.05 -14.31
N ASP A 87 -10.01 0.88 -14.89
CA ASP A 87 -9.58 2.09 -15.58
C ASP A 87 -8.79 3.01 -14.64
N LEU A 88 -7.74 3.63 -15.18
CA LEU A 88 -6.95 4.58 -14.40
C LEU A 88 -7.82 5.79 -13.99
N PRO A 89 -7.69 6.28 -12.75
CA PRO A 89 -8.47 7.42 -12.29
C PRO A 89 -8.04 8.69 -13.05
N ILE A 90 -9.00 9.33 -13.72
CA ILE A 90 -8.74 10.53 -14.54
C ILE A 90 -8.55 11.78 -13.67
N GLU A 91 -9.26 11.84 -12.53
CA GLU A 91 -9.28 13.01 -11.64
C GLU A 91 -8.16 12.98 -10.58
N SER A 92 -7.41 11.88 -10.47
CA SER A 92 -6.37 11.70 -9.46
C SER A 92 -5.05 11.32 -10.12
N TYR A 93 -4.30 12.34 -10.54
CA TYR A 93 -2.96 12.17 -11.11
C TYR A 93 -2.05 11.33 -10.21
N TYR A 94 -2.13 11.53 -8.88
CA TYR A 94 -1.29 10.81 -7.94
C TYR A 94 -1.65 9.33 -7.81
N ASP A 95 -2.95 8.99 -7.79
CA ASP A 95 -3.38 7.59 -7.82
C ASP A 95 -2.99 6.92 -9.14
N ALA A 96 -3.27 7.57 -10.27
CA ALA A 96 -2.94 7.05 -11.59
C ALA A 96 -1.44 6.77 -11.70
N THR A 97 -0.60 7.71 -11.27
CA THR A 97 0.87 7.56 -11.31
C THR A 97 1.33 6.37 -10.47
N MET A 98 0.83 6.21 -9.24
CA MET A 98 1.24 5.08 -8.38
C MET A 98 0.73 3.74 -8.88
N ILE A 99 -0.51 3.67 -9.38
CA ILE A 99 -1.04 2.45 -9.99
C ILE A 99 -0.20 2.07 -11.22
N THR A 100 0.05 3.01 -12.14
CA THR A 100 0.82 2.74 -13.35
C THR A 100 2.25 2.31 -13.05
N MET A 101 2.97 3.05 -12.18
CA MET A 101 4.35 2.73 -11.83
C MET A 101 4.47 1.32 -11.23
N ILE A 102 3.55 0.95 -10.35
CA ILE A 102 3.59 -0.36 -9.70
C ILE A 102 3.11 -1.47 -10.64
N ALA A 103 2.16 -1.19 -11.53
CA ALA A 103 1.76 -2.15 -12.55
C ALA A 103 2.95 -2.58 -13.43
N LEU A 104 3.79 -1.62 -13.85
CA LEU A 104 5.01 -1.90 -14.65
C LEU A 104 6.05 -2.76 -13.94
N GLU A 105 6.01 -2.82 -12.60
CA GLU A 105 6.92 -3.63 -11.79
C GLU A 105 6.38 -5.04 -11.53
N LEU A 106 5.05 -5.22 -11.65
CA LEU A 106 4.37 -6.48 -11.35
C LEU A 106 4.02 -7.29 -12.61
N PHE A 107 4.00 -6.67 -13.79
CA PHE A 107 3.57 -7.26 -15.06
C PHE A 107 4.55 -6.94 -16.18
#